data_AF-A0A7W9BN09-F1
#
_entry.id   AF-A0A7W9BN09-F1
#
_cell.length_a   1.000
_cell.length_b   1.000
_cell.length_c   1.000
_cell.angle_alpha   90.00
_cell.angle_beta   90.00
_cell.angle_gamma   90.00
#
_symmetry.space_group_name_H-M   'P 1'
#
loop_
_entity.id
_entity.type
_entity.pdbx_description
1 polymer ?
#
loop_
_entity_poly.entity_id
_entity_poly.type
_entity_poly.pdbx_seq_one_letter_code
_entity_poly.pdbx_strand_id
1 'polypeptide(L)'
;MTDFTLVKNRLSAGVWDGTLTGPVDASPVLVMRHNDEIVPGLAIEKLAEGRWFVQAPVPVDLINDDVQTFVIVDESTNAILNSFTVFAGDQMSDEMQVELDLLRAELDILKRAFRKHCIETA
;
A
#
# COMPACT_ATOMS: atom_id res chain seq x y z
N MET A 1 -15.29 11.76 8.26
CA MET A 1 -15.04 10.31 8.32
C MET A 1 -15.89 9.71 7.24
N THR A 2 -15.30 8.98 6.31
CA THR A 2 -16.04 8.47 5.15
C THR A 2 -16.67 7.14 5.52
N ASP A 3 -17.93 6.92 5.14
CA ASP A 3 -18.63 5.64 5.36
C ASP A 3 -18.19 4.54 4.38
N PHE A 4 -17.15 4.80 3.59
CA PHE A 4 -16.59 3.88 2.61
C PHE A 4 -15.38 3.15 3.16
N THR A 5 -15.34 1.84 2.92
CA THR A 5 -14.18 0.98 3.17
C THR A 5 -13.77 0.34 1.85
N LEU A 6 -12.50 0.51 1.46
CA LEU A 6 -11.95 -0.07 0.23
C LEU A 6 -10.92 -1.15 0.59
N VAL A 7 -11.22 -2.39 0.23
CA VAL A 7 -10.35 -3.54 0.48
C VAL A 7 -9.72 -3.98 -0.83
N LYS A 8 -8.39 -4.08 -0.85
CA LYS A 8 -7.65 -4.64 -1.99
C LYS A 8 -8.00 -6.11 -2.18
N ASN A 9 -8.32 -6.49 -3.41
CA ASN A 9 -8.45 -7.89 -3.80
C ASN A 9 -7.12 -8.38 -4.39
N ARG A 10 -6.57 -7.71 -5.40
CA ARG A 10 -5.28 -8.04 -6.03
C ARG A 10 -4.70 -6.90 -6.86
N LEU A 11 -3.47 -7.09 -7.35
CA LEU A 11 -2.86 -6.31 -8.43
C LEU A 11 -2.38 -7.34 -9.46
N SER A 12 -2.93 -7.30 -10.68
CA SER A 12 -2.60 -8.27 -11.74
C SER A 12 -2.64 -7.62 -13.11
N ALA A 13 -1.69 -7.96 -13.98
CA ALA A 13 -1.57 -7.40 -15.33
C ALA A 13 -1.61 -5.86 -15.36
N GLY A 14 -0.95 -5.21 -14.38
CA GLY A 14 -0.92 -3.75 -14.25
C GLY A 14 -2.22 -3.12 -13.73
N VAL A 15 -3.22 -3.92 -13.34
CA VAL A 15 -4.50 -3.41 -12.82
C VAL A 15 -4.64 -3.77 -11.36
N TRP A 16 -4.73 -2.75 -10.50
CA TRP A 16 -5.14 -2.91 -9.12
C TRP A 16 -6.66 -3.08 -9.09
N ASP A 17 -7.16 -4.05 -8.33
CA ASP A 17 -8.59 -4.21 -8.11
C ASP A 17 -8.95 -4.46 -6.63
N GLY A 18 -10.15 -4.02 -6.26
CA GLY A 18 -10.63 -4.03 -4.89
C GLY A 18 -12.14 -3.94 -4.77
N THR A 19 -12.62 -4.26 -3.58
CA THR A 19 -14.04 -4.19 -3.21
C THR A 19 -14.27 -2.98 -2.32
N LEU A 20 -15.13 -2.08 -2.77
CA LEU A 20 -15.61 -0.94 -1.99
C LEU A 20 -16.92 -1.31 -1.31
N THR A 21 -17.05 -1.01 -0.03
CA THR A 21 -18.29 -1.16 0.75
C THR A 21 -18.69 0.17 1.38
N GLY A 22 -19.98 0.48 1.40
CA GLY A 22 -20.51 1.72 1.99
C GLY A 22 -22.04 1.76 2.01
N PRO A 23 -22.65 2.95 2.21
CA PRO A 23 -24.10 3.10 2.30
C PRO A 23 -24.83 2.68 1.01
N VAL A 24 -26.02 2.08 1.12
CA VAL A 24 -26.75 1.49 -0.02
C VAL A 24 -27.11 2.51 -1.11
N ASP A 25 -27.50 3.71 -0.70
CA ASP A 25 -27.92 4.80 -1.60
C ASP A 25 -26.76 5.70 -2.05
N ALA A 26 -25.53 5.35 -1.71
CA ALA A 26 -24.38 6.16 -2.05
C ALA A 26 -23.97 6.00 -3.52
N SER A 27 -23.41 7.06 -4.10
CA SER A 27 -22.74 7.03 -5.40
C SER A 27 -21.27 7.40 -5.16
N PRO A 28 -20.37 6.41 -5.00
CA PRO A 28 -18.97 6.68 -4.69
C PRO A 28 -18.29 7.37 -5.87
N VAL A 29 -17.53 8.42 -5.59
CA VAL A 29 -16.65 9.07 -6.56
C VAL A 29 -15.23 8.96 -6.02
N LEU A 30 -14.43 8.10 -6.67
CA LEU A 30 -13.06 7.85 -6.26
C LEU A 30 -12.10 8.38 -7.31
N VAL A 31 -10.95 8.87 -6.86
CA VAL A 31 -9.83 9.19 -7.74
C VAL A 31 -8.58 8.48 -7.26
N MET A 32 -7.76 8.02 -8.21
CA MET A 32 -6.41 7.56 -7.92
C MET A 32 -5.47 8.74 -8.06
N ARG A 33 -4.51 8.89 -7.14
CA ARG A 33 -3.44 9.88 -7.24
C ARG A 33 -2.07 9.24 -7.18
N HIS A 34 -1.13 9.90 -7.83
CA HIS A 34 0.30 9.67 -7.78
C HIS A 34 0.99 11.02 -7.64
N ASN A 35 1.83 11.20 -6.62
CA ASN A 35 2.47 12.50 -6.31
C ASN A 35 1.49 13.69 -6.25
N ASP A 36 0.29 13.46 -5.69
CA ASP A 36 -0.83 14.41 -5.59
C ASP A 36 -1.50 14.81 -6.92
N GLU A 37 -1.07 14.24 -8.04
CA GLU A 37 -1.72 14.38 -9.33
C GLU A 37 -2.74 13.27 -9.57
N ILE A 38 -3.86 13.60 -10.21
CA ILE A 38 -4.92 12.62 -10.54
C ILE A 38 -4.45 11.72 -11.67
N VAL A 39 -4.51 10.41 -11.42
CA VAL A 39 -4.21 9.38 -12.41
C VAL A 39 -5.52 8.90 -13.03
N PRO A 40 -5.68 9.00 -14.36
CA PRO A 40 -6.91 8.60 -15.04
C PRO A 40 -7.05 7.07 -15.12
N GLY A 41 -8.27 6.60 -15.39
CA GLY A 41 -8.56 5.20 -15.68
C GLY A 41 -9.16 4.41 -14.52
N LEU A 42 -9.31 5.01 -13.33
CA LEU A 42 -10.07 4.38 -12.25
C LEU A 42 -11.53 4.18 -12.68
N ALA A 43 -12.00 2.93 -12.58
CA ALA A 43 -13.35 2.53 -12.90
C ALA A 43 -14.04 1.94 -11.66
N ILE A 44 -15.35 2.19 -11.55
CA ILE A 44 -16.19 1.70 -10.47
C ILE A 44 -17.40 1.02 -11.08
N GLU A 45 -17.62 -0.25 -10.73
CA GLU A 45 -18.77 -1.05 -11.16
C GLU A 45 -19.61 -1.44 -9.94
N LYS A 46 -20.92 -1.22 -9.99
CA LYS A 46 -21.82 -1.63 -8.91
C LYS A 46 -22.01 -3.15 -8.95
N LEU A 47 -21.64 -3.84 -7.88
CA LEU A 47 -21.84 -5.29 -7.73
C LEU A 47 -23.18 -5.60 -7.07
N ALA A 48 -23.50 -4.85 -6.01
CA ALA A 48 -24.73 -4.99 -5.23
C ALA A 48 -25.04 -3.69 -4.49
N GLU A 49 -26.12 -3.68 -3.72
CA GLU A 49 -26.40 -2.60 -2.77
C GLU A 49 -25.25 -2.42 -1.78
N GLY A 50 -24.73 -1.19 -1.69
CA GLY A 50 -23.60 -0.86 -0.81
C GLY A 50 -22.27 -1.52 -1.16
N ARG A 51 -22.14 -2.13 -2.36
CA ARG A 51 -20.91 -2.80 -2.79
C ARG A 51 -20.56 -2.49 -4.25
N TRP A 52 -19.30 -2.14 -4.46
CA TRP A 52 -18.74 -1.85 -5.79
C TRP A 52 -17.42 -2.56 -6.00
N PHE A 53 -17.15 -2.93 -7.24
CA PHE A 53 -15.84 -3.34 -7.71
C PHE A 53 -15.10 -2.11 -8.23
N VAL A 54 -13.86 -1.93 -7.79
CA VAL A 54 -13.01 -0.80 -8.18
C VAL A 54 -11.82 -1.36 -8.92
N GLN A 55 -11.54 -0.79 -10.09
CA GLN A 55 -10.36 -1.10 -10.88
C GLN A 55 -9.54 0.17 -11.08
N ALA A 56 -8.24 0.09 -10.86
CA ALA A 56 -7.31 1.20 -11.01
C ALA A 56 -6.08 0.72 -11.80
N PRO A 57 -6.03 0.96 -13.13
CA PRO A 57 -4.89 0.59 -13.94
C PRO A 57 -3.69 1.48 -13.60
N VAL A 58 -2.52 0.87 -13.40
CA VAL A 58 -1.24 1.57 -13.24
C VAL A 58 -0.79 2.04 -14.63
N PRO A 59 -0.65 3.36 -14.86
CA PRO A 59 -0.15 3.85 -16.13
C PRO A 59 1.29 3.43 -16.36
N VAL A 60 1.60 2.97 -17.57
CA VAL A 60 2.93 2.46 -17.93
C VAL A 60 3.99 3.55 -17.92
N ASP A 61 3.60 4.80 -18.17
CA ASP A 61 4.45 6.00 -18.14
C ASP A 61 4.85 6.40 -16.71
N LEU A 62 4.14 5.91 -15.69
CA LEU A 62 4.49 6.10 -14.29
C LEU A 62 5.34 4.97 -13.71
N ILE A 63 5.68 3.95 -14.52
CA ILE A 63 6.57 2.84 -14.10
C ILE A 63 8.01 3.22 -14.43
N ASN A 64 8.89 3.17 -13.44
CA ASN A 64 10.32 3.47 -13.57
C ASN A 64 11.13 2.64 -12.55
N ASP A 65 12.46 2.77 -12.58
CA ASP A 65 13.41 2.07 -11.68
C ASP A 65 13.39 2.67 -10.25
N ASP A 66 12.20 2.75 -9.65
CA ASP A 66 11.98 3.26 -8.30
C ASP A 66 10.67 2.70 -7.70
N VAL A 67 10.37 3.15 -6.49
CA VAL A 67 9.19 2.84 -5.72
C VAL A 67 8.08 3.86 -6.01
N GLN A 68 6.99 3.41 -6.61
CA GLN A 68 5.87 4.26 -6.98
C GLN A 68 4.66 3.98 -6.10
N THR A 69 4.19 4.99 -5.35
CA THR A 69 3.03 4.85 -4.46
C THR A 69 1.80 5.54 -5.05
N PHE A 70 0.72 4.78 -5.13
CA PHE A 70 -0.58 5.23 -5.58
C PHE A 70 -1.55 5.25 -4.40
N VAL A 71 -2.37 6.28 -4.34
CA VAL A 71 -3.42 6.42 -3.32
C VAL A 71 -4.78 6.50 -3.98
N ILE A 72 -5.76 5.77 -3.45
CA ILE A 72 -7.15 5.84 -3.88
C ILE A 72 -7.90 6.61 -2.81
N VAL A 73 -8.51 7.71 -3.21
CA VAL A 73 -9.20 8.64 -2.31
C VAL A 73 -10.67 8.75 -2.69
N ASP A 74 -11.51 8.98 -1.70
CA ASP A 74 -12.87 9.50 -1.92
C ASP A 74 -12.76 10.98 -2.27
N GLU A 75 -13.22 11.35 -3.47
CA GLU A 75 -13.14 12.72 -3.97
C GLU A 75 -13.97 13.69 -3.12
N SER A 76 -15.11 13.24 -2.58
CA SER A 76 -16.04 14.09 -1.84
C SER A 76 -15.50 14.54 -0.48
N THR A 77 -14.72 13.66 0.17
CA THR A 77 -14.17 13.90 1.51
C THR A 77 -12.66 14.10 1.53
N ASN A 78 -11.99 13.87 0.39
CA ASN A 78 -10.54 13.80 0.24
C ASN A 78 -9.88 12.78 1.18
N ALA A 79 -10.64 11.78 1.65
CA ALA A 79 -10.14 10.74 2.55
C ALA A 79 -9.44 9.63 1.77
N ILE A 80 -8.27 9.21 2.24
CA ILE A 80 -7.55 8.06 1.68
C ILE A 80 -8.29 6.78 2.08
N LEU A 81 -8.77 6.03 1.10
CA LEU A 81 -9.46 4.77 1.32
C LEU A 81 -8.53 3.56 1.21
N ASN A 82 -7.54 3.63 0.31
CA ASN A 82 -6.52 2.60 0.14
C ASN A 82 -5.25 3.19 -0.49
N SER A 83 -4.13 2.48 -0.36
CA SER A 83 -2.90 2.80 -1.06
C SER A 83 -2.16 1.52 -1.44
N PHE A 84 -1.39 1.59 -2.51
CA PHE A 84 -0.53 0.49 -2.93
C PHE A 84 0.74 1.02 -3.58
N THR A 85 1.75 0.16 -3.62
CA THR A 85 3.06 0.48 -4.14
C THR A 85 3.44 -0.48 -5.26
N VAL A 86 4.02 0.06 -6.32
CA VAL A 86 4.64 -0.66 -7.42
C VAL A 86 6.15 -0.48 -7.29
N PHE A 87 6.88 -1.59 -7.19
CA PHE A 87 8.33 -1.62 -7.18
C PHE A 87 8.78 -2.14 -8.54
N ALA A 88 9.62 -1.38 -9.25
CA ALA A 88 10.19 -1.78 -10.53
C ALA A 88 11.67 -1.39 -10.60
N GLY A 89 12.39 -1.94 -11.57
CA GLY A 89 13.84 -1.80 -11.72
C GLY A 89 14.63 -3.01 -11.22
N ASP A 90 15.94 -2.90 -11.32
CA ASP A 90 16.87 -3.90 -10.79
C ASP A 90 16.76 -3.92 -9.25
N GLN A 91 16.74 -5.12 -8.67
CA GLN A 91 16.54 -5.34 -7.24
C GLN A 91 17.26 -4.29 -6.38
N MET A 92 16.48 -3.49 -5.66
CA MET A 92 16.95 -2.99 -4.38
C MET A 92 17.16 -4.22 -3.49
N SER A 93 18.39 -4.43 -2.98
CA SER A 93 18.70 -5.23 -1.76
C SER A 93 19.39 -6.61 -1.83
N ASP A 94 20.52 -6.77 -2.53
CA ASP A 94 21.57 -7.61 -1.92
C ASP A 94 22.28 -6.83 -0.80
N GLU A 95 22.65 -5.57 -1.05
CA GLU A 95 23.39 -4.76 -0.06
C GLU A 95 22.54 -4.37 1.17
N MET A 96 21.26 -4.04 1.01
CA MET A 96 20.42 -3.62 2.14
C MET A 96 20.00 -4.80 3.05
N GLN A 97 19.84 -6.02 2.50
CA GLN A 97 19.61 -7.21 3.32
C GLN A 97 20.87 -7.59 4.09
N VAL A 98 22.05 -7.46 3.47
CA VAL A 98 23.35 -7.66 4.13
C VAL A 98 23.54 -6.68 5.31
N GLU A 99 23.24 -5.39 5.12
CA GLU A 99 23.31 -4.40 6.20
C GLU A 99 22.31 -4.72 7.34
N LEU A 100 21.10 -5.16 7.00
CA LEU A 100 20.07 -5.51 7.99
C LEU A 100 20.44 -6.77 8.80
N ASP A 101 21.09 -7.75 8.17
CA ASP A 101 21.59 -8.95 8.84
C ASP A 101 22.82 -8.65 9.71
N LEU A 102 23.70 -7.72 9.29
CA LEU A 102 24.81 -7.23 10.11
C LEU A 102 24.28 -6.56 11.39
N LEU A 103 23.28 -5.68 11.27
CA LEU A 103 22.65 -5.02 12.41
C LEU A 103 22.00 -6.01 13.39
N ARG A 104 21.41 -7.09 12.88
CA ARG A 104 20.86 -8.17 13.73
C ARG A 104 21.95 -8.93 14.48
N ALA A 105 23.08 -9.20 13.84
CA ALA A 105 24.21 -9.87 14.47
C ALA A 105 24.77 -9.03 15.63
N GLU A 106 24.95 -7.73 15.43
CA GLU A 106 25.38 -6.79 16.48
C GLU A 106 24.37 -6.73 17.65
N LEU A 107 23.07 -6.66 17.35
CA LEU A 107 22.02 -6.68 18.37
C LEU A 107 22.00 -7.99 19.19
N ASP A 108 22.31 -9.12 18.57
CA ASP A 108 22.35 -10.40 19.28
C ASP A 108 23.55 -10.50 20.23
N ILE A 109 24.69 -9.89 19.88
CA ILE A 109 25.82 -9.73 20.80
C ILE A 109 25.40 -8.89 22.01
N LEU A 110 24.74 -7.76 21.76
CA LEU A 110 24.24 -6.88 22.83
C LEU A 110 23.23 -7.60 23.74
N LYS A 111 22.26 -8.32 23.18
CA LYS A 111 21.27 -9.09 23.94
C LYS A 111 21.94 -10.15 24.82
N ARG A 112 22.98 -10.84 24.33
CA ARG A 112 23.71 -11.85 25.12
C ARG A 112 24.45 -11.21 26.29
N ALA A 113 25.16 -10.11 26.06
CA ALA A 113 25.85 -9.36 27.11
C ALA A 113 24.86 -8.85 28.17
N PHE A 114 23.73 -8.30 27.74
CA PHE A 114 22.69 -7.80 28.63
C PHE A 114 22.04 -8.92 29.47
N ARG A 115 21.67 -10.04 28.84
CA ARG A 115 21.12 -11.21 29.56
C ARG A 115 22.08 -11.73 30.62
N LYS A 116 23.37 -11.81 30.29
CA LYS A 116 24.41 -12.22 31.24
C LYS A 116 24.47 -11.24 32.43
N HIS A 117 24.49 -9.94 32.17
CA HIS A 117 24.51 -8.92 33.22
C HIS A 117 23.29 -8.99 34.14
N CYS A 118 22.09 -9.20 33.59
CA CYS A 118 20.87 -9.36 34.39
C CYS A 118 20.92 -10.59 35.31
N ILE A 119 21.61 -11.67 34.92
CA ILE A 119 21.78 -12.87 35.75
C ILE A 119 22.86 -12.64 36.82
N GLU A 120 23.93 -11.93 36.49
CA GLU A 120 25.03 -11.63 37.43
C GLU A 120 24.65 -10.59 38.50
N THR A 121 23.61 -9.81 38.25
CA THR A 121 23.17 -8.70 39.14
C THR A 121 21.85 -9.01 39.87
N ALA A 122 21.28 -10.20 39.69
CA ALA A 122 20.11 -10.70 40.43
C ALA A 122 20.55 -11.58 41.62
#